data_AF-A0A8S2YRH7-F1
#
_entry.id   AF-A0A8S2YRH7-F1
#
_cell.length_a   1.000
_cell.length_b   1.000
_cell.length_c   1.000
_cell.angle_alpha   90.00
_cell.angle_beta   90.00
_cell.angle_gamma   90.00
#
_symmetry.space_group_name_H-M   'P 1'
#
loop_
_entity.id
_entity.type
_entity.pdbx_description
1 polymer ?
#
loop_
_entity_poly.entity_id
_entity_poly.type
_entity_poly.pdbx_seq_one_letter_code
_entity_poly.pdbx_strand_id
1 'polypeptide(L)' 'QEPVLFDATITENIAYGDTAREVSMEEIQQAAKNANIDDFIQNLPQRYETNIGSRGTQLSGGQKQRIG' A
#
# COMPACT_ATOMS: atom_id res chain seq x y z
N GLN A 1 -8.88 14.05 6.11
CA GLN A 1 -7.72 13.64 6.92
C GLN A 1 -6.68 13.09 5.97
N GLU A 2 -5.40 13.41 6.16
CA GLU A 2 -4.32 12.81 5.38
C GLU A 2 -4.05 11.39 5.91
N PRO A 3 -3.95 10.36 5.05
CA PRO A 3 -3.60 9.03 5.49
C PRO A 3 -2.16 9.01 6.00
N VAL A 4 -1.98 8.48 7.21
CA VAL A 4 -0.68 8.28 7.81
C VAL A 4 -0.11 6.98 7.23
N LEU A 5 0.81 7.11 6.28
CA LEU A 5 1.58 5.96 5.81
C LEU A 5 2.65 5.63 6.85
N PHE A 6 2.75 4.35 7.21
CA PHE A 6 3.79 3.83 8.09
C PHE A 6 5.08 3.59 7.31
N ASP A 7 6.22 3.66 8.00
CA ASP A 7 7.54 3.30 7.47
C ASP A 7 7.65 1.76 7.33
N ALA A 8 6.92 1.24 6.35
CA ALA A 8 6.64 -0.17 6.14
C ALA A 8 6.40 -0.44 4.64
N THR A 9 6.22 -1.70 4.27
CA THR A 9 5.87 -2.11 2.91
C THR A 9 4.45 -1.71 2.53
N ILE A 10 4.16 -1.73 1.22
CA ILE A 10 2.79 -1.51 0.71
C ILE A 10 1.83 -2.56 1.27
N THR A 11 2.26 -3.82 1.32
CA THR A 11 1.52 -4.93 1.98
C THR A 11 1.10 -4.56 3.40
N GLU A 12 2.06 -4.12 4.22
CA GLU A 12 1.81 -3.79 5.63
C GLU A 12 0.90 -2.58 5.77
N ASN A 13 1.02 -1.57 4.91
CA ASN A 13 0.13 -0.40 4.94
C ASN A 13 -1.31 -0.76 4.54
N ILE A 14 -1.51 -1.61 3.52
CA ILE A 14 -2.85 -2.07 3.11
C ILE A 14 -3.46 -2.98 4.18
N ALA A 15 -2.66 -3.89 4.74
CA ALA A 15 -3.10 -4.81 5.80
C ALA A 15 -3.41 -4.07 7.11
N TYR A 16 -2.78 -2.93 7.38
CA TYR A 16 -3.04 -2.13 8.59
C TYR A 16 -4.50 -1.65 8.68
N GLY A 17 -5.22 -1.54 7.56
CA GLY A 17 -6.66 -1.24 7.57
C GLY A 17 -7.51 -2.31 8.26
N ASP A 18 -7.01 -3.55 8.37
CA ASP A 18 -7.68 -4.69 8.99
C ASP A 18 -6.74 -5.38 10.00
N THR A 19 -6.54 -4.73 11.15
CA THR A 19 -5.70 -5.25 12.25
C THR A 19 -6.32 -6.44 13.00
N ALA A 20 -7.54 -6.85 12.65
CA ALA A 20 -8.29 -7.87 13.37
C ALA A 20 -7.93 -9.32 12.96
N ARG A 21 -7.25 -9.51 11.82
CA ARG A 21 -6.91 -10.83 11.28
C ARG A 21 -5.68 -10.78 10.37
N GLU A 22 -5.05 -11.94 10.15
CA GLU A 22 -4.04 -12.07 9.10
C GLU A 22 -4.70 -11.88 7.73
N VAL A 23 -4.36 -10.78 7.05
CA VAL A 23 -4.85 -10.49 5.71
C VAL A 23 -4.01 -11.27 4.69
N SER A 24 -4.68 -12.06 3.85
CA SER A 24 -3.99 -12.82 2.80
C SER A 24 -3.50 -11.90 1.68
N MET A 25 -2.45 -12.32 0.96
CA MET A 25 -1.95 -11.57 -0.20
C MET A 25 -2.97 -11.42 -1.33
N GLU A 26 -3.96 -12.31 -1.41
CA GLU A 26 -5.05 -12.22 -2.39
C GLU A 26 -6.00 -11.06 -2.06
N GLU A 27 -6.34 -10.90 -0.78
CA GLU A 27 -7.17 -9.80 -0.30
C GLU A 27 -6.47 -8.44 -0.43
N ILE A 28 -5.16 -8.40 -0.16
CA ILE A 28 -4.34 -7.20 -0.36
C ILE A 28 -4.35 -6.77 -1.83
N GLN A 29 -4.18 -7.73 -2.75
CA GLN A 29 -4.28 -7.45 -4.19
C GLN A 29 -5.67 -6.97 -4.59
N GLN A 30 -6.73 -7.57 -4.03
CA GLN A 30 -8.08 -7.14 -4.32
C GLN A 30 -8.37 -5.73 -3.79
N ALA A 31 -7.87 -5.40 -2.60
CA ALA A 31 -7.96 -4.05 -2.03
C ALA A 31 -7.21 -3.03 -2.89
N ALA A 32 -5.98 -3.35 -3.32
CA ALA A 32 -5.20 -2.51 -4.21
C ALA A 32 -5.87 -2.30 -5.58
N LYS A 33 -6.53 -3.33 -6.14
CA LYS A 33 -7.33 -3.23 -7.37
C LYS A 33 -8.54 -2.34 -7.17
N ASN A 34 -9.28 -2.53 -6.08
CA ASN A 34 -10.44 -1.70 -5.74
C ASN A 34 -10.04 -0.23 -5.54
N ALA A 35 -8.85 0.02 -5.00
CA ALA A 35 -8.27 1.35 -4.85
C ALA A 35 -7.68 1.94 -6.14
N ASN A 36 -7.66 1.19 -7.26
CA ASN A 36 -7.00 1.58 -8.51
C ASN A 36 -5.50 1.90 -8.35
N ILE A 37 -4.80 1.15 -7.50
CA ILE A 37 -3.34 1.28 -7.32
C ILE A 37 -2.55 0.03 -7.70
N ASP A 38 -3.22 -1.11 -7.94
CA ASP A 38 -2.55 -2.36 -8.30
C ASP A 38 -1.63 -2.17 -9.49
N ASP A 39 -2.09 -1.54 -10.58
CA ASP A 39 -1.25 -1.25 -11.75
C ASP A 39 0.00 -0.43 -11.41
N PHE A 40 -0.13 0.53 -10.50
CA PHE A 40 1.02 1.31 -10.03
C PHE A 40 1.99 0.44 -9.23
N ILE A 41 1.48 -0.39 -8.31
CA ILE A 41 2.29 -1.31 -7.51
C ILE A 41 3.02 -2.29 -8.44
N GLN A 42 2.35 -2.87 -9.44
CA GLN A 42 2.95 -3.83 -10.37
C GLN A 42 4.10 -3.21 -11.19
N ASN A 43 4.09 -1.89 -11.40
CA ASN A 43 5.16 -1.16 -12.07
C ASN A 43 6.37 -0.83 -11.16
N LEU A 44 6.28 -1.09 -9.86
CA LEU A 44 7.41 -0.92 -8.94
C LEU A 44 8.36 -2.12 -8.99
N PRO A 45 9.68 -1.93 -8.83
CA PRO A 45 10.66 -3.03 -8.86
C PRO A 45 10.38 -4.14 -7.83
N GLN A 46 9.86 -3.76 -6.66
CA GLN A 46 9.57 -4.67 -5.55
C GLN A 46 8.06 -4.89 -5.35
N ARG A 47 7.21 -4.29 -6.20
CA ARG A 47 5.75 -4.42 -6.13
C ARG A 47 5.21 -4.21 -4.71
N TYR A 48 4.45 -5.16 -4.17
CA TYR A 48 3.84 -5.09 -2.84
C TYR A 48 4.87 -5.03 -1.70
N GLU A 49 6.08 -5.52 -1.92
CA GLU A 49 7.19 -5.43 -0.96
C GLU A 49 7.94 -4.09 -1.03
N THR A 50 7.52 -3.18 -1.93
CA THR A 50 8.14 -1.86 -2.00
C THR A 50 7.93 -1.13 -0.67
N ASN A 51 9.03 -0.70 -0.06
CA ASN A 51 8.99 0.07 1.17
C ASN A 51 8.59 1.54 0.87
N ILE A 52 7.50 2.00 1.49
CA ILE A 52 6.92 3.33 1.30
C ILE A 52 7.26 4.31 2.43
N GLY A 53 8.16 3.89 3.31
CA GLY A 53 8.68 4.71 4.39
C GLY A 53 9.52 5.91 4.00
N SER A 54 9.95 6.63 5.03
CA SER A 54 10.39 8.05 5.03
C SER A 54 11.49 8.45 4.03
N ARG A 55 12.10 7.49 3.32
CA ARG A 55 13.16 7.73 2.31
C ARG A 55 12.97 7.00 0.98
N GLY A 56 11.98 6.11 0.84
CA GLY A 56 11.99 5.08 -0.21
C GLY A 56 11.24 5.43 -1.50
N THR A 57 10.09 6.09 -1.42
CA THR A 57 9.25 6.33 -2.59
C THR A 57 8.55 7.68 -2.49
N GLN A 58 8.81 8.56 -3.45
CA GLN A 58 8.06 9.80 -3.64
C GLN A 58 6.67 9.48 -4.21
N LEU A 59 5.79 8.93 -3.37
CA LEU A 59 4.38 8.79 -3.71
C LEU A 59 3.74 10.18 -3.74
N SER A 60 3.05 10.49 -4.84
CA SER A 60 2.19 11.67 -4.94
C SER A 60 1.10 11.63 -3.86
N GLY A 61 0.59 12.80 -3.44
CA GLY A 61 -0.46 12.88 -2.41
C GLY A 61 -1.70 12.01 -2.72
N GLY A 62 -2.09 11.92 -4.00
CA GLY A 62 -3.20 11.06 -4.43
C GLY A 62 -2.89 9.56 -4.38
N GLN A 63 -1.62 9.15 -4.49
CA GLN A 63 -1.21 7.75 -4.28
C GLN A 63 -1.23 7.41 -2.80
N LYS A 64 -0.80 8.33 -1.93
CA LYS A 64 -0.87 8.14 -0.48
C LYS A 64 -2.31 7.94 -0.01
N GLN A 65 -3.25 8.72 -0.54
CA GLN A 65 -4.69 8.62 -0.22
C GLN A 65 -5.34 7.29 -0.59
N ARG A 66 -4.73 6.52 -1.50
CA ARG A 66 -5.26 5.23 -1.91
C ARG A 66 -4.60 4.05 -1.20
N ILE A 67 -3.46 4.28 -0.55
CA ILE A 67 -2.71 3.24 0.17
C ILE A 67 -3.08 3.23 1.66
N GLY A 68 -3.18 4.40 2.29
CA GLY A 68 -3.62 4.53 3.69
C GLY A 68 -5.10 4.83 3.79
#